data_AF-A0A0U2VDL9-F1
#
_entry.id   AF-A0A0U2VDL9-F1
#
_cell.length_a   1.000
_cell.length_b   1.000
_cell.length_c   1.000
_cell.angle_alpha   90.00
_cell.angle_beta   90.00
_cell.angle_gamma   90.00
#
_symmetry.space_group_name_H-M   'P 1'
#
loop_
_entity.id
_entity.type
_entity.pdbx_description
1 polymer ?
#
loop_
_entity_poly.entity_id
_entity_poly.type
_entity_poly.pdbx_seq_one_letter_code
_entity_poly.pdbx_strand_id
1 'polypeptide(L)'
;MATEDLVLKVIMEDAGCTTLTKDCIENIIELVKEGKYPKLDEDELKALDESLSRLILRGAIRDPKLSEEASALGLQKTAEALAGEYTEKEEAPKAQPPMPSVNKQPTRPVQQPMRVQEAPPQPPAPQTIIRVKTSKVPALLSLISLIVSLGLASLILGLITLPELQIPSTYTMQQYELQLKQLESKLMEFQKSVDSKLSSLENKLSKLEEKSNIISSKLYNSTTTLTREISKLKNDVKDLEKRTDVIETAIENIQFRVKYLNESFSSELNAINEKIIQLNSSYTALKGMVLNIKKHVEEMRTQLNVLNEKIVELKANLTNYASKSDLVILFNKLNNTEEEITELRNTLKYLSTNLARNSTRIELIEKEVNRLSKNVDTLERTLETLSNVTSKITAIESKLRNLRMEIQSLNSSLVTIEKDLVEKFNAVNVTYSKYVKKLENEITELQRELEAVKNDLKETKESIKEMLLKALNDKEVMDRLAKNLIDKSHLDKRIAEILLQQGSAFYTMVQRIALEVYYQIYQNASFPQTLVPVG
;
A
#
# COMPACT_ATOMS: atom_id res chain seq x y z
N MET A 1 -4.62 -28.37 1.81
CA MET A 1 -3.28 -28.55 2.40
C MET A 1 -3.21 -27.59 3.56
N ALA A 2 -3.12 -28.12 4.78
CA ALA A 2 -2.95 -27.29 5.96
C ALA A 2 -1.62 -26.53 5.83
N THR A 3 -1.53 -25.33 6.40
CA THR A 3 -0.31 -24.51 6.47
C THR A 3 0.91 -25.30 6.96
N GLU A 4 0.68 -26.33 7.78
CA GLU A 4 1.65 -27.31 8.30
C GLU A 4 2.45 -28.06 7.23
N ASP A 5 1.85 -28.38 6.07
CA ASP A 5 2.55 -29.13 5.00
C ASP A 5 3.37 -28.19 4.10
N LEU A 6 3.05 -26.90 4.06
CA LEU A 6 3.70 -25.94 3.18
C LEU A 6 5.07 -25.51 3.70
N VAL A 7 5.17 -25.27 5.02
CA VAL A 7 6.42 -24.90 5.70
C VAL A 7 7.46 -26.02 5.56
N LEU A 8 7.07 -27.26 5.85
CA LEU A 8 7.96 -28.40 5.72
C LEU A 8 8.41 -28.62 4.27
N LYS A 9 7.54 -28.42 3.28
CA LYS A 9 7.88 -28.61 1.87
C LYS A 9 8.93 -27.61 1.38
N VAL A 10 8.82 -26.34 1.78
CA VAL A 10 9.81 -25.31 1.45
C VAL A 10 11.16 -25.63 2.09
N ILE A 11 11.15 -26.01 3.37
CA ILE A 11 12.38 -26.35 4.11
C ILE A 11 13.03 -27.63 3.56
N MET A 12 12.25 -28.63 3.14
CA MET A 12 12.78 -29.82 2.46
C MET A 12 13.42 -29.49 1.10
N GLU A 13 12.86 -28.55 0.34
CA GLU A 13 13.40 -28.12 -0.96
C GLU A 13 14.75 -27.41 -0.79
N ASP A 14 14.85 -26.51 0.19
CA ASP A 14 16.09 -25.81 0.54
C ASP A 14 17.14 -26.74 1.17
N ALA A 15 16.71 -27.78 1.89
CA ALA A 15 17.58 -28.87 2.38
C ALA A 15 18.03 -29.82 1.26
N GLY A 16 17.56 -29.63 0.01
CA GLY A 16 17.89 -30.46 -1.14
C GLY A 16 17.24 -31.85 -1.11
N CYS A 17 16.16 -32.02 -0.35
CA CYS A 17 15.51 -33.31 -0.14
C CYS A 17 14.24 -33.47 -0.98
N THR A 18 14.09 -34.65 -1.59
CA THR A 18 12.81 -35.08 -2.19
C THR A 18 12.09 -36.16 -1.36
N THR A 19 12.79 -36.77 -0.40
CA THR A 19 12.26 -37.78 0.52
C THR A 19 12.84 -37.55 1.92
N LEU A 20 12.08 -37.89 2.97
CA LEU A 20 12.54 -37.72 4.34
C LEU A 20 13.43 -38.89 4.75
N THR A 21 14.75 -38.74 4.52
CA THR A 21 15.79 -39.64 5.01
C THR A 21 16.44 -39.08 6.28
N LYS A 22 17.30 -39.86 6.93
CA LYS A 22 18.10 -39.38 8.07
C LYS A 22 18.93 -38.14 7.71
N ASP A 23 19.66 -38.20 6.60
CA ASP A 23 20.48 -37.08 6.10
C ASP A 23 19.62 -35.84 5.82
N CYS A 24 18.38 -36.04 5.37
CA CYS A 24 17.46 -34.93 5.18
C CYS A 24 17.07 -34.25 6.50
N ILE A 25 16.78 -35.03 7.54
CA ILE A 25 16.43 -34.49 8.86
C ILE A 25 17.62 -33.73 9.46
N GLU A 26 18.84 -34.25 9.29
CA GLU A 26 20.07 -33.59 9.72
C GLU A 26 20.26 -32.23 9.02
N ASN A 27 20.10 -32.17 7.69
CA ASN A 27 20.16 -30.91 6.94
C ASN A 27 19.07 -29.92 7.36
N ILE A 28 17.85 -30.38 7.62
CA ILE A 28 16.75 -29.52 8.08
C ILE A 28 17.07 -28.93 9.47
N ILE A 29 17.54 -29.75 10.41
CA ILE A 29 17.97 -29.30 11.75
C ILE A 29 19.12 -28.30 11.64
N GLU A 30 20.09 -28.53 10.75
CA GLU A 30 21.21 -27.62 10.51
C GLU A 30 20.75 -26.28 9.93
N LEU A 31 19.84 -26.27 8.95
CA LEU A 31 19.27 -25.03 8.38
C LEU A 31 18.52 -24.19 9.42
N VAL A 32 17.78 -24.85 10.32
CA VAL A 32 17.07 -24.17 11.43
C VAL A 32 18.09 -23.63 12.45
N LYS A 33 19.12 -24.40 12.79
CA LYS A 33 20.20 -24.03 13.72
C LYS A 33 21.06 -22.87 13.24
N GLU A 34 21.35 -22.81 11.93
CA GLU A 34 22.10 -21.72 11.31
C GLU A 34 21.29 -20.41 11.20
N GLY A 35 20.00 -20.44 11.55
CA GLY A 35 19.14 -19.26 11.44
C GLY A 35 18.96 -18.79 9.99
N LYS A 36 19.15 -19.69 9.00
CA LYS A 36 18.92 -19.40 7.57
C LYS A 36 17.45 -19.10 7.28
N TYR A 37 16.56 -19.46 8.20
CA TYR A 37 15.19 -18.94 8.30
C TYR A 37 15.10 -17.95 9.47
N PRO A 38 15.53 -16.69 9.29
CA PRO A 38 15.60 -15.71 10.40
C PRO A 38 14.22 -15.28 10.95
N LYS A 39 13.13 -15.95 10.59
CA LYS A 39 11.75 -15.61 10.98
C LYS A 39 10.79 -16.81 10.96
N LEU A 40 11.21 -18.01 11.34
CA LEU A 40 10.21 -18.99 11.77
C LEU A 40 9.59 -18.43 13.05
N ASP A 41 8.37 -17.91 12.96
CA ASP A 41 7.64 -17.51 14.15
C ASP A 41 7.25 -18.75 14.98
N GLU A 42 6.78 -18.53 16.20
CA GLU A 42 6.47 -19.62 17.13
C GLU A 42 5.41 -20.60 16.57
N ASP A 43 4.50 -20.10 15.72
CA ASP A 43 3.47 -20.92 15.07
C ASP A 43 4.05 -21.73 13.91
N GLU A 44 4.95 -21.16 13.11
CA GLU A 44 5.64 -21.86 12.02
C GLU A 44 6.64 -22.90 12.55
N LEU A 45 7.33 -22.62 13.66
CA LEU A 45 8.22 -23.56 14.33
C LEU A 45 7.44 -24.76 14.88
N LYS A 46 6.27 -24.50 15.46
CA LYS A 46 5.36 -25.55 15.95
C LYS A 46 4.76 -26.36 14.81
N ALA A 47 4.41 -25.72 13.69
CA ALA A 47 3.92 -26.40 12.50
C ALA A 47 5.00 -27.30 11.87
N LEU A 48 6.25 -26.83 11.86
CA LEU A 48 7.41 -27.61 11.45
C LEU A 48 7.62 -28.83 12.36
N ASP A 49 7.54 -28.64 13.68
CA ASP A 49 7.66 -29.71 14.69
C ASP A 49 6.58 -30.80 14.53
N GLU A 50 5.34 -30.41 14.27
CA GLU A 50 4.22 -31.35 14.04
C GLU A 50 4.38 -32.15 12.74
N SER A 51 4.87 -31.50 11.69
CA SER A 51 5.00 -32.14 10.37
C SER A 51 6.20 -33.07 10.31
N LEU A 52 7.34 -32.68 10.90
CA LEU A 52 8.53 -33.53 11.01
C LEU A 52 8.26 -34.77 11.86
N SER A 53 7.68 -34.61 13.05
CA SER A 53 7.37 -35.74 13.94
C SER A 53 6.49 -36.80 13.26
N ARG A 54 5.41 -36.39 12.57
CA ARG A 54 4.53 -37.32 11.82
C ARG A 54 5.26 -38.08 10.73
N LEU A 55 6.15 -37.42 9.97
CA LEU A 55 6.90 -38.11 8.92
C LEU A 55 8.00 -39.01 9.47
N ILE A 56 8.66 -38.63 10.57
CA ILE A 56 9.67 -39.44 11.27
C ILE A 56 9.04 -40.74 11.79
N LEU A 57 7.83 -40.67 12.35
CA LEU A 57 7.06 -41.84 12.79
C LEU A 57 6.72 -42.77 11.62
N ARG A 58 6.30 -42.21 10.47
CA ARG A 58 6.03 -43.00 9.25
C ARG A 58 7.28 -43.64 8.66
N GLY A 59 8.42 -42.95 8.73
CA GLY A 59 9.71 -43.44 8.26
C GLY A 59 10.41 -44.40 9.24
N ALA A 60 9.88 -44.54 10.46
CA ALA A 60 10.52 -45.28 11.56
C ALA A 60 11.98 -44.87 11.81
N ILE A 61 12.29 -43.58 11.65
CA ILE A 61 13.65 -43.04 11.79
C ILE A 61 13.92 -42.78 13.28
N ARG A 62 15.00 -43.36 13.82
CA ARG A 62 15.43 -43.16 15.22
C ARG A 62 16.87 -42.74 15.26
N ASP A 63 17.14 -41.60 15.88
CA ASP A 63 18.50 -41.10 16.08
C ASP A 63 18.58 -40.25 17.37
N PRO A 64 19.16 -40.78 18.45
CA PRO A 64 19.27 -40.07 19.72
C PRO A 64 20.08 -38.76 19.64
N LYS A 65 21.03 -38.64 18.70
CA LYS A 65 21.81 -37.41 18.55
C LYS A 65 20.97 -36.31 17.89
N LEU A 66 20.24 -36.65 16.84
CA LEU A 66 19.31 -35.70 16.20
C LEU A 66 18.15 -35.33 17.13
N SER A 67 17.76 -36.22 18.04
CA SER A 67 16.76 -35.93 19.08
C SER A 67 17.22 -34.81 20.02
N GLU A 68 18.47 -34.86 20.50
CA GLU A 68 19.05 -33.82 21.37
C GLU A 68 19.17 -32.48 20.63
N GLU A 69 19.58 -32.51 19.35
CA GLU A 69 19.67 -31.30 18.52
C GLU A 69 18.30 -30.69 18.20
N ALA A 70 17.29 -31.51 17.89
CA ALA A 70 15.92 -31.05 17.68
C ALA A 70 15.32 -30.42 18.95
N SER A 71 15.59 -31.01 20.11
CA SER A 71 15.14 -30.47 21.40
C SER A 71 15.78 -29.10 21.71
N ALA A 72 17.06 -28.93 21.41
CA ALA A 72 17.77 -27.66 21.59
C ALA A 72 17.22 -26.52 20.70
N LEU A 73 16.54 -26.85 19.60
CA LEU A 73 15.89 -25.91 18.68
C LEU A 73 14.40 -25.66 19.01
N GLY A 74 13.87 -26.26 20.08
CA GLY A 74 12.45 -26.13 20.45
C GLY A 74 11.50 -27.05 19.66
N LEU A 75 12.01 -28.03 18.93
CA LEU A 75 11.23 -29.03 18.18
C LEU A 75 10.96 -30.27 19.04
N GLN A 76 10.12 -30.11 20.06
CA GLN A 76 9.92 -31.10 21.12
C GLN A 76 9.32 -32.42 20.60
N LYS A 77 8.31 -32.35 19.70
CA LYS A 77 7.66 -33.56 19.16
C LYS A 77 8.57 -34.32 18.21
N THR A 78 9.37 -33.60 17.43
CA THR A 78 10.39 -34.16 16.53
C THR A 78 11.46 -34.87 17.34
N ALA A 79 11.91 -34.27 18.46
CA ALA A 79 12.86 -34.88 19.37
C ALA A 79 12.30 -36.18 19.99
N GLU A 80 11.07 -36.16 20.49
CA GLU A 80 10.40 -37.34 21.05
C GLU A 80 10.19 -38.45 20.00
N ALA A 81 9.88 -38.09 18.75
CA ALA A 81 9.74 -39.03 17.64
C ALA A 81 11.08 -39.70 17.28
N LEU A 82 12.18 -38.93 17.25
CA LEU A 82 13.54 -39.44 16.99
C LEU A 82 14.08 -40.30 18.13
N ALA A 83 13.68 -40.03 19.37
CA ALA A 83 13.97 -40.87 20.55
C ALA A 83 13.15 -42.18 20.55
N GLY A 84 12.05 -42.23 19.79
CA GLY A 84 11.11 -43.35 19.78
C GLY A 84 10.18 -43.37 21.00
N GLU A 85 10.05 -42.24 21.70
CA GLU A 85 9.19 -42.07 22.87
C GLU A 85 7.81 -41.48 22.51
N TYR A 86 7.68 -40.90 21.31
CA TYR A 86 6.41 -40.35 20.83
C TYR A 86 5.47 -41.45 20.32
N THR A 87 4.35 -41.66 21.01
CA THR A 87 3.22 -42.44 20.50
C THR A 87 2.07 -41.49 20.14
N GLU A 88 1.74 -41.40 18.86
CA GLU A 88 0.62 -40.58 18.36
C GLU A 88 -0.68 -41.05 19.06
N LYS A 89 -1.22 -40.21 19.96
CA LYS A 89 -2.56 -40.45 20.52
C LYS A 89 -3.57 -40.13 19.43
N GLU A 90 -3.96 -41.17 18.69
CA GLU A 90 -4.96 -41.12 17.63
C GLU A 90 -6.32 -40.67 18.21
N GLU A 91 -6.64 -39.38 18.07
CA GLU A 91 -7.95 -38.83 18.41
C GLU A 91 -8.93 -39.23 17.31
N ALA A 92 -9.82 -40.18 17.62
CA ALA A 92 -10.76 -40.77 16.68
C ALA A 92 -11.61 -39.71 15.95
N PRO A 93 -11.73 -39.77 14.61
CA PRO A 93 -12.45 -38.75 13.83
C PRO A 93 -13.96 -38.80 14.09
N LYS A 94 -14.55 -37.65 14.44
CA LYS A 94 -16.00 -37.47 14.56
C LYS A 94 -16.69 -37.76 13.22
N ALA A 95 -17.62 -38.73 13.23
CA ALA A 95 -18.39 -39.19 12.08
C ALA A 95 -19.22 -38.06 11.44
N GLN A 96 -19.11 -37.91 10.11
CA GLN A 96 -20.01 -37.11 9.28
C GLN A 96 -21.28 -37.91 8.90
N PRO A 97 -22.43 -37.24 8.71
CA PRO A 97 -23.71 -37.89 8.42
C PRO A 97 -23.79 -38.37 6.95
N PRO A 98 -24.51 -39.48 6.66
CA PRO A 98 -24.53 -40.09 5.33
C PRO A 98 -25.48 -39.34 4.37
N MET A 99 -25.03 -39.16 3.13
CA MET A 99 -25.88 -38.74 2.00
C MET A 99 -26.41 -39.94 1.19
N PRO A 100 -27.53 -39.79 0.47
CA PRO A 100 -28.43 -40.88 0.10
C PRO A 100 -27.98 -41.69 -1.13
N SER A 101 -28.23 -42.99 -1.04
CA SER A 101 -27.89 -44.00 -2.04
C SER A 101 -28.90 -44.01 -3.20
N VAL A 102 -28.40 -44.00 -4.44
CA VAL A 102 -29.19 -44.12 -5.68
C VAL A 102 -29.05 -45.53 -6.25
N ASN A 103 -30.24 -46.09 -6.49
CA ASN A 103 -30.66 -47.37 -7.03
C ASN A 103 -30.05 -47.78 -8.40
N LYS A 104 -29.76 -49.08 -8.59
CA LYS A 104 -30.07 -49.87 -9.81
C LYS A 104 -29.89 -51.39 -9.61
N GLN A 105 -30.81 -52.12 -10.24
CA GLN A 105 -31.23 -53.54 -10.22
C GLN A 105 -30.67 -54.30 -11.46
N PRO A 106 -30.99 -55.59 -11.79
CA PRO A 106 -31.05 -56.88 -11.08
C PRO A 106 -30.14 -57.99 -11.72
N THR A 107 -29.98 -59.15 -11.06
CA THR A 107 -29.47 -60.39 -11.68
C THR A 107 -30.38 -61.59 -11.38
N ARG A 108 -30.54 -62.49 -12.38
CA ARG A 108 -31.31 -63.75 -12.40
C ARG A 108 -30.34 -64.92 -12.74
N PRO A 109 -30.77 -66.19 -12.77
CA PRO A 109 -30.61 -67.22 -11.73
C PRO A 109 -29.53 -68.28 -12.06
N VAL A 110 -29.05 -68.99 -11.04
CA VAL A 110 -28.13 -70.14 -11.17
C VAL A 110 -28.91 -71.46 -11.24
N GLN A 111 -28.67 -72.26 -12.27
CA GLN A 111 -29.10 -73.65 -12.43
C GLN A 111 -28.00 -74.63 -11.97
N GLN A 112 -28.41 -75.73 -11.33
CA GLN A 112 -27.61 -76.91 -10.98
C GLN A 112 -27.15 -77.70 -12.22
N PRO A 113 -26.18 -78.63 -12.06
CA PRO A 113 -26.43 -79.97 -12.60
C PRO A 113 -25.97 -81.15 -11.72
N MET A 114 -26.91 -82.09 -11.61
CA MET A 114 -26.87 -83.56 -11.77
C MET A 114 -25.68 -84.43 -11.33
N ARG A 115 -26.07 -85.44 -10.55
CA ARG A 115 -25.39 -86.63 -10.04
C ARG A 115 -25.40 -87.75 -11.10
N VAL A 116 -24.29 -88.43 -11.35
CA VAL A 116 -24.16 -89.55 -12.31
C VAL A 116 -24.19 -90.91 -11.58
N GLN A 117 -24.87 -91.88 -12.21
CA GLN A 117 -25.16 -93.26 -11.78
C GLN A 117 -23.97 -94.23 -11.91
N GLU A 118 -23.86 -95.18 -10.99
CA GLU A 118 -23.02 -96.39 -11.06
C GLU A 118 -23.68 -97.49 -11.91
N ALA A 119 -22.84 -98.31 -12.58
CA ALA A 119 -23.24 -99.47 -13.39
C ALA A 119 -22.86 -100.81 -12.70
N PRO A 120 -23.57 -101.94 -12.98
CA PRO A 120 -23.47 -103.20 -12.23
C PRO A 120 -22.45 -104.21 -12.81
N PRO A 121 -22.03 -105.25 -12.05
CA PRO A 121 -20.98 -106.19 -12.44
C PRO A 121 -21.48 -107.41 -13.27
N GLN A 122 -20.60 -107.96 -14.10
CA GLN A 122 -20.81 -109.14 -14.96
C GLN A 122 -20.57 -110.50 -14.25
N PRO A 123 -21.17 -111.61 -14.72
CA PRO A 123 -21.05 -112.96 -14.13
C PRO A 123 -19.95 -113.85 -14.77
N PRO A 124 -19.50 -114.93 -14.09
CA PRO A 124 -18.39 -115.78 -14.56
C PRO A 124 -18.83 -116.95 -15.48
N ALA A 125 -17.90 -117.40 -16.32
CA ALA A 125 -18.06 -118.47 -17.33
C ALA A 125 -17.93 -119.91 -16.77
N PRO A 126 -18.49 -120.94 -17.44
CA PRO A 126 -18.50 -122.33 -16.96
C PRO A 126 -17.33 -123.20 -17.46
N GLN A 127 -16.85 -124.11 -16.60
CA GLN A 127 -15.81 -125.12 -16.92
C GLN A 127 -16.44 -126.40 -17.49
N THR A 128 -15.81 -126.99 -18.51
CA THR A 128 -16.23 -128.26 -19.14
C THR A 128 -15.29 -129.41 -18.75
N ILE A 129 -15.85 -130.50 -18.21
CA ILE A 129 -15.13 -131.73 -17.85
C ILE A 129 -15.24 -132.74 -19.02
N ILE A 130 -14.11 -133.25 -19.52
CA ILE A 130 -14.06 -134.33 -20.53
C ILE A 130 -13.73 -135.66 -19.82
N ARG A 131 -14.58 -136.69 -20.01
CA ARG A 131 -14.38 -138.07 -19.52
C ARG A 131 -14.28 -139.03 -20.71
N VAL A 132 -13.10 -139.62 -20.93
CA VAL A 132 -12.82 -140.56 -22.02
C VAL A 132 -13.20 -141.99 -21.59
N LYS A 133 -14.01 -142.68 -22.41
CA LYS A 133 -14.35 -144.11 -22.28
C LYS A 133 -13.23 -144.96 -22.88
N THR A 134 -12.73 -145.95 -22.15
CA THR A 134 -11.87 -147.01 -22.71
C THR A 134 -12.64 -148.32 -22.89
N SER A 135 -12.48 -148.86 -24.09
CA SER A 135 -13.15 -150.01 -24.69
C SER A 135 -12.59 -151.36 -24.21
N LYS A 136 -13.42 -152.40 -24.43
CA LYS A 136 -13.34 -153.80 -24.02
C LYS A 136 -12.42 -154.68 -24.90
N VAL A 137 -12.21 -155.91 -24.40
CA VAL A 137 -11.86 -157.22 -25.05
C VAL A 137 -10.36 -157.35 -25.45
N PRO A 138 -9.69 -158.54 -25.39
CA PRO A 138 -10.29 -159.87 -25.58
C PRO A 138 -9.74 -161.10 -24.81
N ALA A 139 -10.67 -161.95 -24.37
CA ALA A 139 -10.43 -163.37 -24.08
C ALA A 139 -10.89 -164.21 -25.28
N LEU A 140 -10.14 -164.15 -26.38
CA LEU A 140 -10.29 -164.98 -27.60
C LEU A 140 -9.40 -166.24 -27.58
N LEU A 141 -8.85 -166.60 -26.40
CA LEU A 141 -7.98 -167.77 -26.21
C LEU A 141 -8.71 -169.03 -25.70
N SER A 142 -10.01 -168.95 -25.39
CA SER A 142 -10.83 -170.08 -24.96
C SER A 142 -11.33 -170.98 -26.12
N LEU A 143 -11.39 -170.45 -27.35
CA LEU A 143 -12.04 -171.15 -28.47
C LEU A 143 -11.15 -172.22 -29.16
N ILE A 144 -9.82 -172.16 -29.01
CA ILE A 144 -8.90 -173.06 -29.70
C ILE A 144 -8.66 -174.37 -28.90
N SER A 145 -8.85 -174.35 -27.58
CA SER A 145 -8.83 -175.58 -26.75
C SER A 145 -10.09 -176.45 -26.93
N LEU A 146 -11.19 -175.88 -27.42
CA LEU A 146 -12.45 -176.57 -27.65
C LEU A 146 -12.46 -177.34 -28.99
N ILE A 147 -11.72 -176.86 -30.00
CA ILE A 147 -11.74 -177.46 -31.34
C ILE A 147 -10.76 -178.66 -31.44
N VAL A 148 -9.71 -178.72 -30.61
CA VAL A 148 -8.79 -179.88 -30.55
C VAL A 148 -9.34 -181.02 -29.66
N SER A 149 -10.25 -180.72 -28.73
CA SER A 149 -10.91 -181.73 -27.88
C SER A 149 -12.16 -182.38 -28.53
N LEU A 150 -12.84 -181.70 -29.46
CA LEU A 150 -13.98 -182.28 -30.19
C LEU A 150 -13.58 -183.19 -31.38
N GLY A 151 -12.36 -183.07 -31.93
CA GLY A 151 -11.91 -183.90 -33.06
C GLY A 151 -11.48 -185.32 -32.70
N LEU A 152 -11.09 -185.58 -31.44
CA LEU A 152 -10.64 -186.91 -30.98
C LEU A 152 -11.79 -187.79 -30.46
N ALA A 153 -12.95 -187.20 -30.10
CA ALA A 153 -14.13 -187.95 -29.64
C ALA A 153 -14.91 -188.62 -30.79
N SER A 154 -14.86 -188.09 -32.01
CA SER A 154 -15.51 -188.70 -33.19
C SER A 154 -14.74 -189.89 -33.79
N LEU A 155 -13.48 -190.10 -33.40
CA LEU A 155 -12.69 -191.27 -33.84
C LEU A 155 -12.89 -192.48 -32.90
N ILE A 156 -13.32 -192.27 -31.65
CA ILE A 156 -13.58 -193.33 -30.66
C ILE A 156 -15.01 -193.87 -30.75
N LEU A 157 -15.95 -193.16 -31.40
CA LEU A 157 -17.33 -193.62 -31.62
C LEU A 157 -17.51 -194.49 -32.90
N GLY A 158 -16.46 -194.74 -33.68
CA GLY A 158 -16.51 -195.45 -34.96
C GLY A 158 -16.13 -196.95 -34.94
N LEU A 159 -15.78 -197.52 -33.78
CA LEU A 159 -15.21 -198.88 -33.67
C LEU A 159 -16.06 -199.92 -32.90
N ILE A 160 -17.33 -199.63 -32.53
CA ILE A 160 -18.16 -200.56 -31.70
C ILE A 160 -19.43 -201.09 -32.39
N THR A 161 -19.76 -200.69 -33.62
CA THR A 161 -20.90 -201.29 -34.37
C THR A 161 -20.42 -202.05 -35.60
N LEU A 162 -20.01 -203.31 -35.41
CA LEU A 162 -20.05 -204.30 -36.49
C LEU A 162 -20.73 -205.60 -36.00
N PRO A 163 -21.72 -206.10 -36.75
CA PRO A 163 -22.66 -207.14 -36.35
C PRO A 163 -22.13 -208.56 -36.57
N GLU A 164 -22.88 -209.54 -36.06
CA GLU A 164 -22.78 -210.98 -36.29
C GLU A 164 -22.14 -211.36 -37.65
N LEU A 165 -20.86 -211.75 -37.60
CA LEU A 165 -20.29 -212.63 -38.60
C LEU A 165 -20.71 -214.06 -38.25
N GLN A 166 -21.67 -214.57 -39.04
CA GLN A 166 -21.72 -216.01 -39.32
C GLN A 166 -20.33 -216.46 -39.73
N ILE A 167 -19.83 -217.50 -39.06
CA ILE A 167 -18.59 -218.17 -39.39
C ILE A 167 -18.92 -219.25 -40.43
N PRO A 168 -18.55 -219.09 -41.72
CA PRO A 168 -18.10 -220.19 -42.52
C PRO A 168 -16.58 -220.20 -42.48
N SER A 169 -16.02 -221.34 -42.09
CA SER A 169 -14.61 -221.66 -42.19
C SER A 169 -14.13 -221.48 -43.64
N THR A 170 -13.36 -220.43 -43.93
CA THR A 170 -12.03 -220.41 -44.60
C THR A 170 -11.72 -219.05 -45.26
N TYR A 171 -10.89 -218.18 -44.66
CA TYR A 171 -10.14 -217.08 -45.34
C TYR A 171 -8.85 -216.76 -44.55
N THR A 172 -7.72 -216.54 -45.23
CA THR A 172 -6.34 -216.60 -44.69
C THR A 172 -5.70 -215.24 -44.36
N MET A 173 -4.76 -215.25 -43.42
CA MET A 173 -4.17 -214.13 -42.66
C MET A 173 -3.38 -213.07 -43.47
N GLN A 174 -2.99 -213.32 -44.73
CA GLN A 174 -2.11 -212.43 -45.51
C GLN A 174 -2.74 -211.09 -45.93
N GLN A 175 -4.07 -211.02 -46.04
CA GLN A 175 -4.77 -209.79 -46.46
C GLN A 175 -4.77 -208.70 -45.38
N TYR A 176 -4.77 -209.08 -44.10
CA TYR A 176 -4.72 -208.14 -42.98
C TYR A 176 -3.37 -207.41 -42.88
N GLU A 177 -2.27 -208.10 -43.20
CA GLU A 177 -0.92 -207.55 -43.09
C GLU A 177 -0.69 -206.41 -44.12
N LEU A 178 -1.28 -206.52 -45.31
CA LEU A 178 -1.17 -205.51 -46.36
C LEU A 178 -1.97 -204.24 -46.02
N GLN A 179 -3.18 -204.41 -45.46
CA GLN A 179 -3.98 -203.28 -45.00
C GLN A 179 -3.33 -202.57 -43.80
N LEU A 180 -2.70 -203.31 -42.89
CA LEU A 180 -1.97 -202.75 -41.76
C LEU A 180 -0.81 -201.87 -42.23
N LYS A 181 0.00 -202.35 -43.19
CA LYS A 181 1.10 -201.57 -43.78
C LYS A 181 0.63 -200.33 -44.53
N GLN A 182 -0.48 -200.41 -45.26
CA GLN A 182 -1.07 -199.23 -45.91
C GLN A 182 -1.55 -198.20 -44.88
N LEU A 183 -2.12 -198.66 -43.77
CA LEU A 183 -2.56 -197.80 -42.69
C LEU A 183 -1.37 -197.15 -41.98
N GLU A 184 -0.30 -197.89 -41.69
CA GLU A 184 0.95 -197.36 -41.14
C GLU A 184 1.59 -196.32 -42.06
N SER A 185 1.61 -196.57 -43.37
CA SER A 185 2.12 -195.60 -44.35
C SER A 185 1.30 -194.32 -44.35
N LYS A 186 -0.04 -194.43 -44.36
CA LYS A 186 -0.94 -193.26 -44.29
C LYS A 186 -0.81 -192.53 -42.96
N LEU A 187 -0.62 -193.26 -41.86
CA LEU A 187 -0.41 -192.67 -40.53
C LEU A 187 0.92 -191.91 -40.48
N MET A 188 2.00 -192.47 -41.03
CA MET A 188 3.29 -191.78 -41.14
C MET A 188 3.22 -190.55 -42.05
N GLU A 189 2.49 -190.64 -43.16
CA GLU A 189 2.31 -189.53 -44.09
C GLU A 189 1.45 -188.42 -43.48
N PHE A 190 0.39 -188.80 -42.74
CA PHE A 190 -0.41 -187.88 -41.93
C PHE A 190 0.43 -187.23 -40.83
N GLN A 191 1.24 -187.99 -40.11
CA GLN A 191 2.12 -187.48 -39.07
C GLN A 191 3.13 -186.48 -39.64
N LYS A 192 3.80 -186.80 -40.76
CA LYS A 192 4.66 -185.84 -41.47
C LYS A 192 3.89 -184.59 -41.91
N SER A 193 2.64 -184.73 -42.35
CA SER A 193 1.77 -183.60 -42.71
C SER A 193 1.46 -182.74 -41.48
N VAL A 194 1.15 -183.36 -40.34
CA VAL A 194 0.93 -182.68 -39.06
C VAL A 194 2.21 -181.98 -38.58
N ASP A 195 3.35 -182.65 -38.60
CA ASP A 195 4.64 -182.10 -38.16
C ASP A 195 5.09 -180.94 -39.05
N SER A 196 4.90 -181.05 -40.37
CA SER A 196 5.20 -179.97 -41.31
C SER A 196 4.28 -178.76 -41.13
N LYS A 197 2.98 -178.99 -40.86
CA LYS A 197 2.03 -177.93 -40.53
C LYS A 197 2.35 -177.30 -39.17
N LEU A 198 2.72 -178.09 -38.17
CA LEU A 198 3.11 -177.63 -36.85
C LEU A 198 4.37 -176.77 -36.95
N SER A 199 5.41 -177.26 -37.63
CA SER A 199 6.63 -176.51 -37.92
C SER A 199 6.35 -175.20 -38.67
N SER A 200 5.40 -175.22 -39.61
CA SER A 200 4.95 -173.99 -40.31
C SER A 200 4.22 -173.02 -39.37
N LEU A 201 3.38 -173.54 -38.47
CA LEU A 201 2.64 -172.76 -37.50
C LEU A 201 3.57 -172.13 -36.45
N GLU A 202 4.52 -172.90 -35.93
CA GLU A 202 5.57 -172.43 -35.01
C GLU A 202 6.38 -171.32 -35.65
N ASN A 203 6.84 -171.50 -36.89
CA ASN A 203 7.54 -170.44 -37.62
C ASN A 203 6.67 -169.18 -37.82
N LYS A 204 5.36 -169.32 -38.08
CA LYS A 204 4.45 -168.18 -38.16
C LYS A 204 4.26 -167.51 -36.80
N LEU A 205 4.18 -168.29 -35.74
CA LEU A 205 4.03 -167.79 -34.37
C LEU A 205 5.27 -167.01 -33.95
N SER A 206 6.48 -167.55 -34.16
CA SER A 206 7.73 -166.83 -33.88
C SER A 206 7.84 -165.53 -34.69
N LYS A 207 7.45 -165.52 -35.97
CA LYS A 207 7.40 -164.28 -36.78
C LYS A 207 6.36 -163.28 -36.27
N LEU A 208 5.22 -163.76 -35.77
CA LEU A 208 4.19 -162.90 -35.22
C LEU A 208 4.63 -162.30 -33.88
N GLU A 209 5.30 -163.09 -33.05
CA GLU A 209 5.89 -162.67 -31.79
C GLU A 209 6.99 -161.62 -32.01
N GLU A 210 7.88 -161.85 -32.98
CA GLU A 210 8.89 -160.87 -33.41
C GLU A 210 8.23 -159.55 -33.86
N LYS A 211 7.20 -159.62 -34.72
CA LYS A 211 6.42 -158.45 -35.13
C LYS A 211 5.75 -157.74 -33.95
N SER A 212 5.20 -158.50 -33.00
CA SER A 212 4.54 -157.96 -31.81
C SER A 212 5.54 -157.22 -30.91
N ASN A 213 6.75 -157.75 -30.76
CA ASN A 213 7.85 -157.12 -30.02
C ASN A 213 8.35 -155.84 -30.70
N ILE A 214 8.47 -155.85 -32.03
CA ILE A 214 8.81 -154.64 -32.81
C ILE A 214 7.72 -153.57 -32.68
N ILE A 215 6.43 -153.96 -32.74
CA ILE A 215 5.32 -153.02 -32.57
C ILE A 215 5.31 -152.44 -31.15
N SER A 216 5.50 -153.29 -30.14
CA SER A 216 5.50 -152.89 -28.74
C SER A 216 6.64 -151.91 -28.43
N SER A 217 7.85 -152.17 -28.92
CA SER A 217 8.98 -151.25 -28.76
C SER A 217 8.78 -149.92 -29.50
N LYS A 218 8.22 -149.94 -30.73
CA LYS A 218 7.87 -148.72 -31.45
C LYS A 218 6.80 -147.91 -30.71
N LEU A 219 5.75 -148.57 -30.21
CA LEU A 219 4.70 -147.91 -29.43
C LEU A 219 5.25 -147.31 -28.14
N TYR A 220 6.14 -148.02 -27.44
CA TYR A 220 6.80 -147.52 -26.25
C TYR A 220 7.66 -146.28 -26.54
N ASN A 221 8.48 -146.31 -27.57
CA ASN A 221 9.33 -145.18 -27.97
C ASN A 221 8.51 -143.97 -28.43
N SER A 222 7.42 -144.18 -29.17
CA SER A 222 6.51 -143.09 -29.54
C SER A 222 5.79 -142.52 -28.32
N THR A 223 5.31 -143.37 -27.41
CA THR A 223 4.61 -142.94 -26.18
C THR A 223 5.53 -142.13 -25.27
N THR A 224 6.77 -142.58 -25.07
CA THR A 224 7.77 -141.85 -24.28
C THR A 224 8.16 -140.52 -24.92
N THR A 225 8.22 -140.46 -26.26
CA THR A 225 8.48 -139.22 -26.99
C THR A 225 7.33 -138.22 -26.86
N LEU A 226 6.10 -138.65 -27.11
CA LEU A 226 4.91 -137.81 -26.93
C LEU A 226 4.78 -137.32 -25.47
N THR A 227 5.09 -138.17 -24.49
CA THR A 227 5.08 -137.79 -23.06
C THR A 227 6.07 -136.65 -22.78
N ARG A 228 7.26 -136.69 -23.39
CA ARG A 228 8.27 -135.64 -23.27
C ARG A 228 7.82 -134.35 -23.92
N GLU A 229 7.24 -134.43 -25.12
CA GLU A 229 6.71 -133.27 -25.85
C GLU A 229 5.55 -132.62 -25.11
N ILE A 230 4.60 -133.41 -24.58
CA ILE A 230 3.51 -132.93 -23.73
C ILE A 230 4.06 -132.22 -22.48
N SER A 231 5.10 -132.79 -21.85
CA SER A 231 5.73 -132.17 -20.68
C SER A 231 6.40 -130.85 -21.03
N LYS A 232 7.04 -130.77 -22.20
CA LYS A 232 7.64 -129.53 -22.72
C LYS A 232 6.56 -128.48 -22.99
N LEU A 233 5.52 -128.84 -23.75
CA LEU A 233 4.37 -127.96 -24.05
C LEU A 233 3.70 -127.46 -22.77
N LYS A 234 3.55 -128.30 -21.75
CA LYS A 234 3.00 -127.91 -20.46
C LYS A 234 3.86 -126.84 -19.77
N ASN A 235 5.18 -126.94 -19.88
CA ASN A 235 6.08 -125.94 -19.33
C ASN A 235 6.06 -124.64 -20.16
N ASP A 236 6.00 -124.75 -21.49
CA ASP A 236 5.89 -123.60 -22.39
C ASP A 236 4.58 -122.83 -22.12
N VAL A 237 3.45 -123.52 -21.89
CA VAL A 237 2.17 -122.91 -21.50
C VAL A 237 2.29 -122.16 -20.18
N LYS A 238 2.93 -122.76 -19.16
CA LYS A 238 3.16 -122.08 -17.87
C LYS A 238 4.03 -120.84 -17.99
N ASP A 239 5.00 -120.83 -18.89
CA ASP A 239 5.82 -119.65 -19.15
C ASP A 239 5.01 -118.54 -19.84
N LEU A 240 4.17 -118.92 -20.80
CA LEU A 240 3.25 -117.99 -21.46
C LEU A 240 2.23 -117.38 -20.49
N GLU A 241 1.69 -118.17 -19.55
CA GLU A 241 0.80 -117.68 -18.48
C GLU A 241 1.52 -116.60 -17.65
N LYS A 242 2.73 -116.89 -17.16
CA LYS A 242 3.53 -115.91 -16.40
C LYS A 242 3.82 -114.64 -17.20
N ARG A 243 4.14 -114.77 -18.49
CA ARG A 243 4.37 -113.61 -19.37
C ARG A 243 3.09 -112.80 -19.57
N THR A 244 1.93 -113.46 -19.63
CA THR A 244 0.61 -112.81 -19.71
C THR A 244 0.35 -112.00 -18.44
N ASP A 245 0.57 -112.56 -17.25
CA ASP A 245 0.40 -111.86 -15.97
C ASP A 245 1.28 -110.58 -15.88
N VAL A 246 2.53 -110.68 -16.35
CA VAL A 246 3.46 -109.53 -16.41
C VAL A 246 2.96 -108.46 -17.38
N ILE A 247 2.42 -108.86 -18.54
CA ILE A 247 1.86 -107.92 -19.53
C ILE A 247 0.60 -107.24 -18.97
N GLU A 248 -0.30 -107.97 -18.32
CA GLU A 248 -1.49 -107.41 -17.68
C GLU A 248 -1.11 -106.35 -16.64
N THR A 249 -0.16 -106.68 -15.76
CA THR A 249 0.38 -105.73 -14.77
C THR A 249 1.00 -104.51 -15.43
N ALA A 250 1.72 -104.67 -16.55
CA ALA A 250 2.29 -103.56 -17.29
C ALA A 250 1.21 -102.67 -17.92
N ILE A 251 0.14 -103.26 -18.46
CA ILE A 251 -1.01 -102.53 -19.02
C ILE A 251 -1.70 -101.70 -17.95
N GLU A 252 -1.97 -102.27 -16.78
CA GLU A 252 -2.57 -101.55 -15.65
C GLU A 252 -1.73 -100.34 -15.22
N ASN A 253 -0.41 -100.52 -15.12
CA ASN A 253 0.52 -99.42 -14.80
C ASN A 253 0.52 -98.33 -15.88
N ILE A 254 0.48 -98.71 -17.16
CA ILE A 254 0.38 -97.75 -18.27
C ILE A 254 -0.95 -96.99 -18.20
N GLN A 255 -2.06 -97.66 -17.95
CA GLN A 255 -3.38 -97.03 -17.80
C GLN A 255 -3.39 -96.02 -16.65
N PHE A 256 -2.80 -96.37 -15.50
CA PHE A 256 -2.66 -95.45 -14.37
C PHE A 256 -1.84 -94.21 -14.75
N ARG A 257 -0.69 -94.41 -15.42
CA ARG A 257 0.16 -93.29 -15.88
C ARG A 257 -0.54 -92.40 -16.89
N VAL A 258 -1.30 -92.97 -17.83
CA VAL A 258 -2.08 -92.22 -18.81
C VAL A 258 -3.15 -91.39 -18.11
N LYS A 259 -3.88 -91.97 -17.15
CA LYS A 259 -4.88 -91.26 -16.36
C LYS A 259 -4.26 -90.08 -15.60
N TYR A 260 -3.16 -90.33 -14.88
CA TYR A 260 -2.44 -89.30 -14.15
C TYR A 260 -1.94 -88.17 -15.05
N LEU A 261 -1.33 -88.50 -16.20
CA LEU A 261 -0.88 -87.50 -17.17
C LEU A 261 -2.03 -86.67 -17.72
N ASN A 262 -3.17 -87.29 -18.01
CA ASN A 262 -4.35 -86.59 -18.51
C ASN A 262 -4.93 -85.61 -17.47
N GLU A 263 -5.01 -86.04 -16.21
CA GLU A 263 -5.45 -85.18 -15.09
C GLU A 263 -4.46 -84.02 -14.86
N SER A 264 -3.15 -84.30 -14.89
CA SER A 264 -2.09 -83.29 -14.76
C SER A 264 -2.16 -82.26 -15.89
N PHE A 265 -2.24 -82.70 -17.15
CA PHE A 265 -2.34 -81.79 -18.29
C PHE A 265 -3.63 -80.97 -18.26
N SER A 266 -4.76 -81.56 -17.87
CA SER A 266 -6.01 -80.82 -17.73
C SER A 266 -5.91 -79.72 -16.67
N SER A 267 -5.28 -80.01 -15.54
CA SER A 267 -5.04 -79.02 -14.48
C SER A 267 -4.13 -77.88 -14.94
N GLU A 268 -3.01 -78.20 -15.61
CA GLU A 268 -2.09 -77.19 -16.14
C GLU A 268 -2.74 -76.30 -17.21
N LEU A 269 -3.54 -76.90 -18.11
CA LEU A 269 -4.26 -76.16 -19.15
C LEU A 269 -5.27 -75.19 -18.53
N ASN A 270 -6.00 -75.62 -17.51
CA ASN A 270 -6.93 -74.74 -16.79
C ASN A 270 -6.20 -73.58 -16.10
N ALA A 271 -5.07 -73.84 -15.44
CA ALA A 271 -4.27 -72.81 -14.80
C ALA A 271 -3.70 -71.80 -15.83
N ILE A 272 -3.27 -72.27 -17.00
CA ILE A 272 -2.84 -71.41 -18.11
C ILE A 272 -4.01 -70.55 -18.61
N ASN A 273 -5.19 -71.14 -18.79
CA ASN A 273 -6.37 -70.43 -19.25
C ASN A 273 -6.81 -69.34 -18.27
N GLU A 274 -6.78 -69.61 -16.96
CA GLU A 274 -7.04 -68.60 -15.92
C GLU A 274 -6.03 -67.45 -15.98
N LYS A 275 -4.73 -67.74 -16.15
CA LYS A 275 -3.70 -66.70 -16.32
C LYS A 275 -3.94 -65.85 -17.57
N ILE A 276 -4.37 -66.46 -18.69
CA ILE A 276 -4.73 -65.72 -19.91
C ILE A 276 -5.92 -64.78 -19.65
N ILE A 277 -6.96 -65.25 -18.95
CA ILE A 277 -8.13 -64.44 -18.60
C ILE A 277 -7.72 -63.25 -17.72
N GLN A 278 -6.87 -63.49 -16.71
CA GLN A 278 -6.35 -62.43 -15.84
C GLN A 278 -5.53 -61.41 -16.63
N LEU A 279 -4.61 -61.87 -17.48
CA LEU A 279 -3.76 -61.01 -18.29
C LEU A 279 -4.60 -60.15 -19.25
N ASN A 280 -5.61 -60.72 -19.89
CA ASN A 280 -6.51 -59.99 -20.79
C ASN A 280 -7.33 -58.93 -20.04
N SER A 281 -7.73 -59.22 -18.80
CA SER A 281 -8.42 -58.27 -17.93
C SER A 281 -7.49 -57.10 -17.56
N SER A 282 -6.25 -57.39 -17.15
CA SER A 282 -5.22 -56.38 -16.87
C SER A 282 -4.89 -55.53 -18.09
N TYR A 283 -4.76 -56.14 -19.27
CA TYR A 283 -4.55 -55.44 -20.53
C TYR A 283 -5.69 -54.47 -20.86
N THR A 284 -6.94 -54.91 -20.66
CA THR A 284 -8.13 -54.06 -20.87
C THR A 284 -8.16 -52.88 -19.90
N ALA A 285 -7.86 -53.11 -18.62
CA ALA A 285 -7.77 -52.06 -17.62
C ALA A 285 -6.66 -51.05 -17.96
N LEU A 286 -5.47 -51.52 -18.33
CA LEU A 286 -4.35 -50.68 -18.72
C LEU A 286 -4.69 -49.84 -19.96
N LYS A 287 -5.32 -50.44 -20.97
CA LYS A 287 -5.80 -49.71 -22.15
C LYS A 287 -6.78 -48.60 -21.77
N GLY A 288 -7.68 -48.85 -20.83
CA GLY A 288 -8.59 -47.84 -20.28
C GLY A 288 -7.85 -46.70 -19.58
N MET A 289 -6.87 -47.02 -18.74
CA MET A 289 -6.02 -46.01 -18.07
C MET A 289 -5.27 -45.14 -19.08
N VAL A 290 -4.69 -45.75 -20.12
CA VAL A 290 -3.98 -45.01 -21.18
C VAL A 290 -4.91 -44.05 -21.93
N LEU A 291 -6.14 -44.48 -22.26
CA LEU A 291 -7.13 -43.60 -22.89
C LEU A 291 -7.52 -42.43 -21.98
N ASN A 292 -7.67 -42.68 -20.68
CA ASN A 292 -7.98 -41.64 -19.71
C ASN A 292 -6.83 -40.63 -19.56
N ILE A 293 -5.58 -41.11 -19.48
CA ILE A 293 -4.38 -40.25 -19.44
C ILE A 293 -4.32 -39.39 -20.71
N LYS A 294 -4.55 -39.98 -21.89
CA LYS A 294 -4.60 -39.23 -23.14
C LYS A 294 -5.62 -38.10 -23.10
N LYS A 295 -6.82 -38.34 -22.55
CA LYS A 295 -7.85 -37.29 -22.38
C LYS A 295 -7.37 -36.16 -21.47
N HIS A 296 -6.78 -36.48 -20.31
CA HIS A 296 -6.26 -35.48 -19.38
C HIS A 296 -5.12 -34.65 -19.99
N VAL A 297 -4.25 -35.26 -20.79
CA VAL A 297 -3.18 -34.55 -21.51
C VAL A 297 -3.76 -33.53 -22.50
N GLU A 298 -4.81 -33.87 -23.25
CA GLU A 298 -5.47 -32.92 -24.17
C GLU A 298 -6.19 -31.78 -23.43
N GLU A 299 -6.79 -32.07 -22.27
CA GLU A 299 -7.41 -31.06 -21.40
C GLU A 299 -6.35 -30.09 -20.85
N MET A 300 -5.23 -30.60 -20.34
CA MET A 300 -4.09 -29.77 -19.87
C MET A 300 -3.50 -28.92 -21.01
N ARG A 301 -3.38 -29.48 -22.23
CA ARG A 301 -2.90 -28.74 -23.40
C ARG A 301 -3.83 -27.56 -23.74
N THR A 302 -5.14 -27.78 -23.63
CA THR A 302 -6.14 -26.73 -23.86
C THR A 302 -6.04 -25.63 -22.80
N GLN A 303 -5.89 -26.00 -21.52
CA GLN A 303 -5.69 -25.05 -20.43
C GLN A 303 -4.40 -24.23 -20.60
N LEU A 304 -3.32 -24.87 -21.03
CA LEU A 304 -2.03 -24.22 -21.30
C LEU A 304 -2.15 -23.17 -22.41
N ASN A 305 -2.88 -23.47 -23.49
CA ASN A 305 -3.13 -22.51 -24.56
C ASN A 305 -3.90 -21.27 -24.06
N VAL A 306 -4.96 -21.48 -23.28
CA VAL A 306 -5.74 -20.37 -22.67
C VAL A 306 -4.87 -19.52 -21.75
N LEU A 307 -4.00 -20.15 -20.94
CA LEU A 307 -3.08 -19.43 -20.08
C LEU A 307 -2.09 -18.60 -20.90
N ASN A 308 -1.58 -19.15 -22.00
CA ASN A 308 -0.65 -18.46 -22.88
C ASN A 308 -1.30 -17.24 -23.56
N GLU A 309 -2.56 -17.36 -23.99
CA GLU A 309 -3.35 -16.23 -24.52
C GLU A 309 -3.51 -15.12 -23.47
N LYS A 310 -3.84 -15.47 -22.22
CA LYS A 310 -3.91 -14.49 -21.11
C LYS A 310 -2.59 -13.81 -20.82
N ILE A 311 -1.46 -14.53 -20.90
CA ILE A 311 -0.13 -13.94 -20.73
C ILE A 311 0.16 -12.93 -21.84
N VAL A 312 -0.19 -13.24 -23.09
CA VAL A 312 -0.06 -12.31 -24.22
C VAL A 312 -0.92 -11.05 -24.00
N GLU A 313 -2.17 -11.21 -23.56
CA GLU A 313 -3.06 -10.09 -23.23
C GLU A 313 -2.50 -9.23 -22.09
N LEU A 314 -2.05 -9.84 -20.99
CA LEU A 314 -1.43 -9.13 -19.87
C LEU A 314 -0.17 -8.39 -20.30
N LYS A 315 0.66 -8.99 -21.16
CA LYS A 315 1.84 -8.33 -21.71
C LYS A 315 1.45 -7.13 -22.55
N ALA A 316 0.44 -7.27 -23.42
CA ALA A 316 -0.09 -6.16 -24.22
C ALA A 316 -0.61 -5.02 -23.33
N ASN A 317 -1.41 -5.35 -22.31
CA ASN A 317 -1.91 -4.41 -21.32
C ASN A 317 -0.76 -3.72 -20.56
N LEU A 318 0.26 -4.46 -20.14
CA LEU A 318 1.44 -3.90 -19.47
C LEU A 318 2.19 -2.94 -20.38
N THR A 319 2.38 -3.26 -21.67
CA THR A 319 2.95 -2.31 -22.64
C THR A 319 2.07 -1.08 -22.81
N ASN A 320 0.75 -1.19 -22.85
CA ASN A 320 -0.16 -0.05 -22.93
C ASN A 320 -0.10 0.83 -21.67
N TYR A 321 0.02 0.23 -20.48
CA TYR A 321 0.23 0.98 -19.24
C TYR A 321 1.63 1.62 -19.17
N ALA A 322 2.66 0.94 -19.67
CA ALA A 322 4.03 1.45 -19.72
C ALA A 322 4.22 2.55 -20.77
N SER A 323 3.47 2.51 -21.86
CA SER A 323 3.49 3.52 -22.93
C SER A 323 2.58 4.72 -22.62
N LYS A 324 2.13 4.89 -21.37
CA LYS A 324 1.23 5.98 -20.94
C LYS A 324 1.80 7.33 -21.36
N SER A 325 1.40 7.76 -22.55
CA SER A 325 1.39 9.17 -22.94
C SER A 325 0.68 9.96 -21.85
N ASP A 326 -0.30 9.39 -21.14
CA ASP A 326 -0.94 10.00 -19.99
C ASP A 326 0.02 10.33 -18.83
N LEU A 327 1.00 9.46 -18.54
CA LEU A 327 2.00 9.74 -17.50
C LEU A 327 2.94 10.84 -17.95
N VAL A 328 3.37 10.83 -19.23
CA VAL A 328 4.17 11.89 -19.82
C VAL A 328 3.39 13.22 -19.88
N ILE A 329 2.11 13.18 -20.22
CA ILE A 329 1.20 14.32 -20.24
C ILE A 329 1.01 14.86 -18.82
N LEU A 330 0.81 13.98 -17.83
CA LEU A 330 0.72 14.37 -16.42
C LEU A 330 2.02 15.01 -15.93
N PHE A 331 3.17 14.45 -16.29
CA PHE A 331 4.48 14.99 -15.91
C PHE A 331 4.70 16.37 -16.53
N ASN A 332 4.37 16.54 -17.82
CA ASN A 332 4.46 17.83 -18.50
C ASN A 332 3.48 18.86 -17.89
N LYS A 333 2.25 18.45 -17.57
CA LYS A 333 1.29 19.32 -16.88
C LYS A 333 1.81 19.74 -15.50
N LEU A 334 2.39 18.80 -14.75
CA LEU A 334 2.98 19.07 -13.44
C LEU A 334 4.12 20.09 -13.54
N ASN A 335 5.04 19.90 -14.48
CA ASN A 335 6.15 20.84 -14.71
C ASN A 335 5.64 22.24 -15.11
N ASN A 336 4.68 22.33 -16.03
CA ASN A 336 4.09 23.62 -16.40
C ASN A 336 3.43 24.31 -15.20
N THR A 337 2.69 23.57 -14.36
CA THR A 337 2.11 24.11 -13.14
C THR A 337 3.18 24.57 -12.15
N GLU A 338 4.31 23.87 -12.04
CA GLU A 338 5.43 24.28 -11.20
C GLU A 338 6.07 25.60 -11.67
N GLU A 339 6.22 25.77 -12.99
CA GLU A 339 6.68 27.01 -13.61
C GLU A 339 5.71 28.17 -13.33
N GLU A 340 4.40 27.97 -13.53
CA GLU A 340 3.35 28.96 -13.23
C GLU A 340 3.36 29.38 -11.75
N ILE A 341 3.50 28.43 -10.83
CA ILE A 341 3.60 28.70 -9.39
C ILE A 341 4.86 29.52 -9.08
N THR A 342 5.98 29.25 -9.76
CA THR A 342 7.23 29.98 -9.57
C THR A 342 7.10 31.42 -10.05
N GLU A 343 6.45 31.65 -11.19
CA GLU A 343 6.18 32.99 -11.72
C GLU A 343 5.22 33.78 -10.82
N LEU A 344 4.18 33.13 -10.30
CA LEU A 344 3.27 33.73 -9.30
C LEU A 344 4.01 34.12 -8.02
N ARG A 345 4.91 33.27 -7.50
CA ARG A 345 5.73 33.61 -6.32
C ARG A 345 6.61 34.82 -6.56
N ASN A 346 7.23 34.93 -7.73
CA ASN A 346 8.05 36.08 -8.11
C ASN A 346 7.21 37.36 -8.21
N THR A 347 6.03 37.27 -8.81
CA THR A 347 5.07 38.37 -8.89
C THR A 347 4.63 38.82 -7.49
N LEU A 348 4.31 37.88 -6.60
CA LEU A 348 3.94 38.18 -5.22
C LEU A 348 5.06 38.89 -4.46
N LYS A 349 6.31 38.45 -4.64
CA LYS A 349 7.50 39.09 -4.05
C LYS A 349 7.70 40.53 -4.56
N TYR A 350 7.51 40.74 -5.87
CA TYR A 350 7.55 42.08 -6.47
C TYR A 350 6.47 43.00 -5.90
N LEU A 351 5.23 42.52 -5.82
CA LEU A 351 4.11 43.27 -5.23
C LEU A 351 4.35 43.59 -3.76
N SER A 352 4.84 42.63 -2.96
CA SER A 352 5.19 42.84 -1.56
C SER A 352 6.23 43.94 -1.38
N THR A 353 7.27 43.94 -2.21
CA THR A 353 8.31 44.98 -2.21
C THR A 353 7.74 46.36 -2.53
N ASN A 354 6.84 46.44 -3.52
CA ASN A 354 6.17 47.69 -3.88
C ASN A 354 5.23 48.19 -2.79
N LEU A 355 4.49 47.29 -2.14
CA LEU A 355 3.63 47.62 -1.02
C LEU A 355 4.45 48.24 0.13
N ALA A 356 5.58 47.63 0.49
CA ALA A 356 6.49 48.16 1.50
C ALA A 356 7.00 49.57 1.13
N ARG A 357 7.43 49.76 -0.12
CA ARG A 357 7.87 51.08 -0.62
C ARG A 357 6.75 52.12 -0.53
N ASN A 358 5.53 51.75 -0.90
CA ASN A 358 4.37 52.65 -0.80
C ASN A 358 4.02 52.97 0.64
N SER A 359 4.12 52.01 1.56
CA SER A 359 3.94 52.24 3.01
C SER A 359 4.91 53.31 3.52
N THR A 360 6.20 53.20 3.18
CA THR A 360 7.20 54.23 3.56
C THR A 360 6.89 55.60 2.94
N ARG A 361 6.40 55.64 1.70
CA ARG A 361 5.98 56.90 1.06
C ARG A 361 4.79 57.54 1.77
N ILE A 362 3.82 56.74 2.20
CA ILE A 362 2.65 57.22 2.97
C ILE A 362 3.12 57.82 4.29
N GLU A 363 3.99 57.14 5.05
CA GLU A 363 4.54 57.68 6.31
C GLU A 363 5.26 59.02 6.12
N LEU A 364 6.01 59.18 5.01
CA LEU A 364 6.65 60.44 4.67
C LEU A 364 5.64 61.55 4.35
N ILE A 365 4.60 61.22 3.59
CA ILE A 365 3.51 62.16 3.29
C ILE A 365 2.80 62.58 4.57
N GLU A 366 2.49 61.65 5.48
CA GLU A 366 1.85 61.95 6.77
C GLU A 366 2.71 62.90 7.61
N LYS A 367 4.03 62.69 7.66
CA LYS A 367 4.95 63.61 8.33
C LYS A 367 4.91 65.01 7.72
N GLU A 368 4.86 65.09 6.39
CA GLU A 368 4.83 66.38 5.68
C GLU A 368 3.49 67.10 5.84
N VAL A 369 2.37 66.37 5.83
CA VAL A 369 1.03 66.90 6.15
C VAL A 369 0.99 67.45 7.58
N ASN A 370 1.54 66.73 8.56
CA ASN A 370 1.63 67.19 9.94
C ASN A 370 2.49 68.47 10.08
N ARG A 371 3.58 68.57 9.31
CA ARG A 371 4.42 69.78 9.26
C ARG A 371 3.65 70.96 8.67
N LEU A 372 2.96 70.74 7.56
CA LEU A 372 2.11 71.75 6.91
C LEU A 372 0.99 72.22 7.84
N SER A 373 0.32 71.31 8.54
CA SER A 373 -0.72 71.64 9.53
C SER A 373 -0.17 72.57 10.62
N LYS A 374 1.01 72.29 11.19
CA LYS A 374 1.65 73.20 12.17
C LYS A 374 1.99 74.57 11.59
N ASN A 375 2.37 74.64 10.32
CA ASN A 375 2.62 75.91 9.64
C ASN A 375 1.32 76.70 9.45
N VAL A 376 0.22 76.03 9.10
CA VAL A 376 -1.11 76.65 9.01
C VAL A 376 -1.52 77.22 10.36
N ASP A 377 -1.42 76.46 11.45
CA ASP A 377 -1.72 76.96 12.81
C ASP A 377 -0.88 78.21 13.16
N THR A 378 0.37 78.24 12.70
CA THR A 378 1.27 79.39 12.93
C THR A 378 0.86 80.61 12.12
N LEU A 379 0.44 80.40 10.87
CA LEU A 379 -0.10 81.46 10.01
C LEU A 379 -1.42 82.01 10.59
N GLU A 380 -2.31 81.15 11.10
CA GLU A 380 -3.55 81.57 11.76
C GLU A 380 -3.28 82.48 12.96
N ARG A 381 -2.35 82.12 13.86
CA ARG A 381 -1.93 82.98 14.98
C ARG A 381 -1.32 84.31 14.52
N THR A 382 -0.57 84.27 13.41
CA THR A 382 0.02 85.48 12.81
C THR A 382 -1.07 86.40 12.27
N LEU A 383 -2.09 85.83 11.61
CA LEU A 383 -3.24 86.57 11.09
C LEU A 383 -4.06 87.20 12.23
N GLU A 384 -4.27 86.48 13.33
CA GLU A 384 -4.93 86.99 14.54
C GLU A 384 -4.15 88.19 15.13
N THR A 385 -2.81 88.09 15.18
CA THR A 385 -1.94 89.18 15.62
C THR A 385 -2.07 90.41 14.70
N LEU A 386 -2.08 90.20 13.39
CA LEU A 386 -2.29 91.25 12.39
C LEU A 386 -3.66 91.93 12.56
N SER A 387 -4.72 91.15 12.79
CA SER A 387 -6.07 91.67 13.06
C SER A 387 -6.11 92.58 14.30
N ASN A 388 -5.41 92.21 15.38
CA ASN A 388 -5.26 93.05 16.58
C ASN A 388 -4.49 94.35 16.28
N VAL A 389 -3.40 94.27 15.49
CA VAL A 389 -2.65 95.46 15.04
C VAL A 389 -3.54 96.39 14.21
N THR A 390 -4.31 95.85 13.25
CA THR A 390 -5.27 96.63 12.46
C THR A 390 -6.29 97.34 13.35
N SER A 391 -6.85 96.66 14.33
CA SER A 391 -7.77 97.26 15.30
C SER A 391 -7.12 98.41 16.09
N LYS A 392 -5.85 98.25 16.51
CA LYS A 392 -5.08 99.32 17.16
C LYS A 392 -4.82 100.50 16.24
N ILE A 393 -4.50 100.27 14.97
CA ILE A 393 -4.33 101.34 13.97
C ILE A 393 -5.64 102.12 13.82
N THR A 394 -6.77 101.45 13.64
CA THR A 394 -8.09 102.09 13.55
C THR A 394 -8.39 102.94 14.79
N ALA A 395 -8.03 102.46 15.98
CA ALA A 395 -8.18 103.23 17.22
C ALA A 395 -7.27 104.48 17.25
N ILE A 396 -6.03 104.37 16.77
CA ILE A 396 -5.09 105.50 16.63
C ILE A 396 -5.62 106.51 15.62
N GLU A 397 -6.12 106.07 14.46
CA GLU A 397 -6.71 106.94 13.45
C GLU A 397 -7.92 107.72 13.98
N SER A 398 -8.77 107.07 14.79
CA SER A 398 -9.88 107.73 15.48
C SER A 398 -9.38 108.80 16.46
N LYS A 399 -8.37 108.49 17.28
CA LYS A 399 -7.73 109.48 18.17
C LYS A 399 -7.14 110.66 17.40
N LEU A 400 -6.47 110.41 16.27
CA LEU A 400 -5.92 111.46 15.41
C LEU A 400 -7.02 112.35 14.82
N ARG A 401 -8.17 111.79 14.40
CA ARG A 401 -9.31 112.60 13.96
C ARG A 401 -9.84 113.49 15.07
N ASN A 402 -9.98 112.97 16.28
CA ASN A 402 -10.46 113.75 17.43
C ASN A 402 -9.50 114.91 17.75
N LEU A 403 -8.19 114.61 17.84
CA LEU A 403 -7.16 115.64 18.01
C LEU A 403 -7.19 116.71 16.91
N ARG A 404 -7.43 116.30 15.65
CA ARG A 404 -7.57 117.25 14.54
C ARG A 404 -8.78 118.17 14.72
N MET A 405 -9.91 117.64 15.18
CA MET A 405 -11.10 118.46 15.49
C MET A 405 -10.86 119.40 16.67
N GLU A 406 -10.16 118.95 17.71
CA GLU A 406 -9.74 119.79 18.84
C GLU A 406 -8.85 120.94 18.38
N ILE A 407 -7.83 120.67 17.55
CA ILE A 407 -6.97 121.70 16.95
C ILE A 407 -7.80 122.70 16.13
N GLN A 408 -8.74 122.22 15.31
CA GLN A 408 -9.61 123.09 14.51
C GLN A 408 -10.50 123.99 15.38
N SER A 409 -11.01 123.45 16.49
CA SER A 409 -11.79 124.21 17.48
C SER A 409 -10.92 125.27 18.16
N LEU A 410 -9.74 124.90 18.65
CA LEU A 410 -8.75 125.82 19.23
C LEU A 410 -8.39 126.94 18.26
N ASN A 411 -8.15 126.62 16.98
CA ASN A 411 -7.82 127.60 15.97
C ASN A 411 -8.99 128.59 15.73
N SER A 412 -10.23 128.10 15.78
CA SER A 412 -11.42 128.95 15.68
C SER A 412 -11.57 129.88 16.89
N SER A 413 -11.27 129.38 18.10
CA SER A 413 -11.20 130.19 19.31
C SER A 413 -10.09 131.24 19.24
N LEU A 414 -8.91 130.88 18.72
CA LEU A 414 -7.80 131.81 18.53
C LEU A 414 -8.20 132.97 17.61
N VAL A 415 -8.80 132.67 16.45
CA VAL A 415 -9.31 133.69 15.50
C VAL A 415 -10.34 134.61 16.17
N THR A 416 -11.20 134.06 17.03
CA THR A 416 -12.19 134.84 17.77
C THR A 416 -11.52 135.78 18.78
N ILE A 417 -10.52 135.30 19.52
CA ILE A 417 -9.73 136.11 20.46
C ILE A 417 -8.97 137.21 19.71
N GLU A 418 -8.30 136.89 18.60
CA GLU A 418 -7.62 137.88 17.76
C GLU A 418 -8.57 138.99 17.33
N LYS A 419 -9.78 138.64 16.89
CA LYS A 419 -10.83 139.60 16.54
C LYS A 419 -11.24 140.47 17.74
N ASP A 420 -11.51 139.87 18.91
CA ASP A 420 -11.87 140.62 20.13
C ASP A 420 -10.75 141.57 20.57
N LEU A 421 -9.50 141.13 20.47
CA LEU A 421 -8.33 141.96 20.79
C LEU A 421 -8.23 143.17 19.86
N VAL A 422 -8.43 142.97 18.55
CA VAL A 422 -8.45 144.05 17.56
C VAL A 422 -9.61 145.02 17.83
N GLU A 423 -10.80 144.54 18.14
CA GLU A 423 -11.95 145.38 18.48
C GLU A 423 -11.68 146.20 19.75
N LYS A 424 -11.16 145.58 20.82
CA LYS A 424 -10.78 146.28 22.05
C LYS A 424 -9.66 147.29 21.84
N PHE A 425 -8.62 146.93 21.08
CA PHE A 425 -7.54 147.83 20.74
C PHE A 425 -8.05 149.06 19.99
N ASN A 426 -8.94 148.86 19.00
CA ASN A 426 -9.57 149.95 18.27
C ASN A 426 -10.45 150.83 19.19
N ALA A 427 -11.22 150.23 20.11
CA ALA A 427 -12.03 150.97 21.07
C ALA A 427 -11.17 151.82 22.04
N VAL A 428 -10.06 151.27 22.53
CA VAL A 428 -9.07 152.00 23.32
C VAL A 428 -8.47 153.14 22.50
N ASN A 429 -8.05 152.88 21.27
CA ASN A 429 -7.44 153.89 20.40
C ASN A 429 -8.40 155.06 20.10
N VAL A 430 -9.69 154.78 19.84
CA VAL A 430 -10.73 155.80 19.68
C VAL A 430 -10.93 156.62 20.95
N THR A 431 -10.95 155.96 22.12
CA THR A 431 -11.11 156.62 23.42
C THR A 431 -9.91 157.51 23.73
N TYR A 432 -8.69 157.02 23.49
CA TYR A 432 -7.45 157.75 23.68
C TYR A 432 -7.39 158.95 22.73
N SER A 433 -7.73 158.79 21.45
CA SER A 433 -7.82 159.88 20.47
C SER A 433 -8.83 160.97 20.89
N LYS A 434 -9.97 160.60 21.48
CA LYS A 434 -10.93 161.58 22.04
C LYS A 434 -10.34 162.34 23.23
N TYR A 435 -9.65 161.66 24.14
CA TYR A 435 -9.01 162.28 25.30
C TYR A 435 -7.88 163.24 24.87
N VAL A 436 -7.06 162.84 23.91
CA VAL A 436 -6.00 163.68 23.33
C VAL A 436 -6.60 164.93 22.67
N LYS A 437 -7.65 164.80 21.84
CA LYS A 437 -8.34 165.96 21.25
C LYS A 437 -8.94 166.91 22.29
N LYS A 438 -9.47 166.36 23.39
CA LYS A 438 -9.99 167.18 24.49
C LYS A 438 -8.86 167.99 25.13
N LEU A 439 -7.72 167.36 25.43
CA LEU A 439 -6.54 168.03 25.97
C LEU A 439 -5.95 169.05 24.99
N GLU A 440 -5.90 168.76 23.69
CA GLU A 440 -5.47 169.71 22.66
C GLU A 440 -6.35 170.98 22.65
N ASN A 441 -7.68 170.81 22.76
CA ASN A 441 -8.61 171.94 22.86
C ASN A 441 -8.41 172.75 24.15
N GLU A 442 -8.22 172.09 25.30
CA GLU A 442 -7.97 172.75 26.58
C GLU A 442 -6.65 173.54 26.57
N ILE A 443 -5.57 172.98 25.97
CA ILE A 443 -4.29 173.69 25.80
C ILE A 443 -4.45 174.91 24.90
N THR A 444 -5.22 174.79 23.81
CA THR A 444 -5.46 175.91 22.88
C THR A 444 -6.21 177.05 23.57
N GLU A 445 -7.17 176.74 24.44
CA GLU A 445 -7.91 177.76 25.20
C GLU A 445 -7.02 178.42 26.26
N LEU A 446 -6.21 177.64 26.99
CA LEU A 446 -5.23 178.17 27.94
C LEU A 446 -4.19 179.08 27.27
N GLN A 447 -3.76 178.76 26.04
CA GLN A 447 -2.88 179.62 25.25
C GLN A 447 -3.56 180.95 24.88
N ARG A 448 -4.86 180.92 24.57
CA ARG A 448 -5.65 182.11 24.26
C ARG A 448 -5.83 183.00 25.48
N GLU A 449 -6.11 182.42 26.64
CA GLU A 449 -6.18 183.12 27.93
C GLU A 449 -4.84 183.76 28.31
N LEU A 450 -3.73 183.05 28.11
CA LEU A 450 -2.39 183.55 28.38
C LEU A 450 -2.04 184.79 27.53
N GLU A 451 -2.36 184.78 26.23
CA GLU A 451 -2.13 185.94 25.37
C GLU A 451 -3.07 187.12 25.70
N ALA A 452 -4.29 186.86 26.18
CA ALA A 452 -5.18 187.91 26.69
C ALA A 452 -4.56 188.61 27.91
N VAL A 453 -4.14 187.84 28.92
CA VAL A 453 -3.48 188.38 30.12
C VAL A 453 -2.18 189.13 29.78
N LYS A 454 -1.42 188.63 28.81
CA LYS A 454 -0.20 189.30 28.34
C LYS A 454 -0.49 190.65 27.67
N ASN A 455 -1.60 190.76 26.96
CA ASN A 455 -2.06 192.04 26.40
C ASN A 455 -2.58 192.98 27.50
N ASP A 456 -3.36 192.48 28.46
CA ASP A 456 -3.84 193.27 29.60
C ASP A 456 -2.66 193.83 30.42
N LEU A 457 -1.61 193.03 30.61
CA LEU A 457 -0.38 193.44 31.30
C LEU A 457 0.36 194.53 30.52
N LYS A 458 0.35 194.46 29.19
CA LYS A 458 0.95 195.48 28.32
C LYS A 458 0.17 196.80 28.41
N GLU A 459 -1.17 196.74 28.41
CA GLU A 459 -2.01 197.93 28.58
C GLU A 459 -1.86 198.56 29.96
N THR A 460 -1.88 197.77 31.04
CA THR A 460 -1.65 198.30 32.40
C THR A 460 -0.25 198.91 32.54
N LYS A 461 0.77 198.32 31.91
CA LYS A 461 2.12 198.89 31.87
C LYS A 461 2.14 200.27 31.22
N GLU A 462 1.46 200.46 30.08
CA GLU A 462 1.38 201.79 29.45
C GLU A 462 0.50 202.76 30.25
N SER A 463 -0.59 202.29 30.88
CA SER A 463 -1.44 203.09 31.76
C SER A 463 -0.70 203.62 33.00
N ILE A 464 0.15 202.78 33.64
CA ILE A 464 1.00 203.20 34.77
C ILE A 464 2.01 204.25 34.33
N LYS A 465 2.60 204.09 33.14
CA LYS A 465 3.56 205.04 32.57
C LYS A 465 2.91 206.39 32.30
N GLU A 466 1.68 206.42 31.79
CA GLU A 466 0.90 207.65 31.63
C GLU A 466 0.54 208.31 32.97
N MET A 467 0.13 207.52 33.98
CA MET A 467 -0.13 208.04 35.33
C MET A 467 1.11 208.69 35.95
N LEU A 468 2.29 208.09 35.79
CA LEU A 468 3.55 208.63 36.30
C LEU A 468 3.92 209.97 35.63
N LEU A 469 3.72 210.05 34.31
CA LEU A 469 3.95 211.28 33.53
C LEU A 469 3.00 212.40 33.95
N LYS A 470 1.73 212.08 34.24
CA LYS A 470 0.76 213.05 34.77
C LYS A 470 1.16 213.56 36.16
N ALA A 471 1.58 212.67 37.06
CA ALA A 471 1.97 213.05 38.42
C ALA A 471 3.23 213.94 38.46
N LEU A 472 4.18 213.75 37.53
CA LEU A 472 5.36 214.62 37.42
C LEU A 472 5.04 216.02 36.84
N ASN A 473 3.97 216.15 36.05
CA ASN A 473 3.57 217.42 35.43
C ASN A 473 2.49 218.18 36.22
N ASP A 474 2.01 217.64 37.34
CA ASP A 474 1.00 218.30 38.14
C ASP A 474 1.60 219.38 39.05
N LYS A 475 1.20 220.63 38.78
CA LYS A 475 1.71 221.86 39.39
C LYS A 475 1.46 221.91 40.89
N GLU A 476 0.36 221.31 41.38
CA GLU A 476 -0.02 221.34 42.79
C GLU A 476 0.91 220.48 43.68
N VAL A 477 1.50 219.41 43.10
CA VAL A 477 2.44 218.51 43.78
C VAL A 477 3.83 219.14 43.91
N MET A 478 4.29 219.84 42.86
CA MET A 478 5.57 220.58 42.89
C MET A 478 5.51 221.83 43.79
N ASP A 479 4.36 222.48 43.91
CA ASP A 479 4.19 223.64 44.79
C ASP A 479 4.20 223.25 46.28
N ARG A 480 3.66 222.07 46.67
CA ARG A 480 3.83 221.54 48.04
C ARG A 480 5.28 221.17 48.35
N LEU A 481 6.02 220.69 47.35
CA LEU A 481 7.44 220.39 47.49
C LEU A 481 8.29 221.65 47.69
N ALA A 482 7.98 222.73 46.96
CA ALA A 482 8.63 224.03 47.12
C ALA A 482 8.30 224.69 48.47
N LYS A 483 7.05 224.57 48.93
CA LYS A 483 6.60 225.14 50.21
C LYS A 483 7.32 224.52 51.42
N ASN A 484 7.53 223.19 51.42
CA ASN A 484 8.28 222.49 52.46
C ASN A 484 9.81 222.75 52.45
N LEU A 485 10.37 223.20 51.33
CA LEU A 485 11.79 223.55 51.21
C LEU A 485 12.14 224.89 51.86
N ILE A 486 11.18 225.81 52.03
CA ILE A 486 11.46 227.15 52.60
C ILE A 486 11.18 227.23 54.10
N ASP A 487 10.16 226.55 54.63
CA ASP A 487 9.81 226.56 56.07
C ASP A 487 10.93 226.03 56.99
N LYS A 488 12.06 225.57 56.45
CA LYS A 488 13.16 224.94 57.17
C LYS A 488 14.52 225.65 57.12
N SER A 489 14.66 226.82 56.47
CA SER A 489 16.00 227.37 56.16
C SER A 489 16.41 228.74 56.72
N HIS A 490 15.53 229.54 57.36
CA HIS A 490 15.92 230.85 57.95
C HIS A 490 16.82 231.73 57.03
N LEU A 491 16.56 231.70 55.72
CA LEU A 491 17.38 232.41 54.74
C LEU A 491 16.95 233.88 54.59
N ASP A 492 17.93 234.78 54.73
CA ASP A 492 17.80 236.21 54.54
C ASP A 492 17.45 236.58 53.08
N LYS A 493 16.75 237.70 52.87
CA LYS A 493 16.09 238.08 51.60
C LYS A 493 17.03 238.13 50.37
N ARG A 494 18.35 238.22 50.57
CA ARG A 494 19.37 238.22 49.49
C ARG A 494 19.82 236.82 49.04
N ILE A 495 19.49 235.75 49.76
CA ILE A 495 19.89 234.37 49.40
C ILE A 495 18.76 233.63 48.66
N ALA A 496 17.50 234.00 48.89
CA ALA A 496 16.36 233.51 48.12
C ALA A 496 16.43 233.90 46.62
N GLU A 497 17.04 235.05 46.28
CA GLU A 497 17.24 235.48 44.89
C GLU A 497 18.37 234.75 44.16
N ILE A 498 19.32 234.10 44.87
CA ILE A 498 20.43 233.34 44.27
C ILE A 498 20.02 231.86 44.05
N LEU A 499 19.20 231.28 44.93
CA LEU A 499 18.72 229.90 44.78
C LEU A 499 17.64 229.75 43.70
N LEU A 500 16.87 230.80 43.42
CA LEU A 500 15.97 230.85 42.25
C LEU A 500 16.70 230.91 40.90
N GLN A 501 18.01 231.25 40.88
CA GLN A 501 18.85 231.25 39.68
C GLN A 501 19.54 229.90 39.39
N GLN A 502 19.54 228.93 40.32
CA GLN A 502 20.19 227.62 40.16
C GLN A 502 19.22 226.42 40.12
N GLY A 503 17.97 226.64 39.68
CA GLY A 503 16.92 225.63 39.60
C GLY A 503 17.21 224.39 38.73
N SER A 504 18.34 224.31 38.01
CA SER A 504 18.67 223.17 37.15
C SER A 504 19.27 221.96 37.89
N ALA A 505 20.00 222.17 39.00
CA ALA A 505 20.69 221.08 39.70
C ALA A 505 19.76 220.24 40.59
N PHE A 506 18.72 220.85 41.15
CA PHE A 506 17.74 220.16 41.99
C PHE A 506 16.84 219.23 41.15
N TYR A 507 16.56 219.62 39.91
CA TYR A 507 15.78 218.82 38.95
C TYR A 507 16.49 217.51 38.57
N THR A 508 17.82 217.54 38.42
CA THR A 508 18.61 216.35 38.04
C THR A 508 18.69 215.31 39.16
N MET A 509 18.65 215.76 40.42
CA MET A 509 18.71 214.86 41.58
C MET A 509 17.42 214.05 41.72
N VAL A 510 16.26 214.67 41.48
CA VAL A 510 14.95 213.99 41.55
C VAL A 510 14.79 212.99 40.38
N GLN A 511 15.26 213.33 39.18
CA GLN A 511 15.25 212.40 38.04
C GLN A 511 16.06 211.13 38.29
N ARG A 512 17.20 211.24 38.99
CA ARG A 512 18.08 210.09 39.25
C ARG A 512 17.45 209.09 40.24
N ILE A 513 16.69 209.57 41.22
CA ILE A 513 15.97 208.72 42.19
C ILE A 513 14.80 207.98 41.52
N ALA A 514 14.10 208.61 40.56
CA ALA A 514 13.00 207.98 39.83
C ALA A 514 13.47 206.82 38.92
N LEU A 515 14.68 206.92 38.35
CA LEU A 515 15.27 205.87 37.51
C LEU A 515 15.71 204.64 38.31
N GLU A 516 16.22 204.83 39.53
CA GLU A 516 16.68 203.73 40.39
C GLU A 516 15.52 202.85 40.87
N VAL A 517 14.36 203.45 41.15
CA VAL A 517 13.14 202.73 41.54
C VAL A 517 12.55 201.95 40.36
N TYR A 518 12.64 202.49 39.14
CA TYR A 518 12.20 201.81 37.92
C TYR A 518 13.00 200.51 37.65
N TYR A 519 14.30 200.52 37.94
CA TYR A 519 15.18 199.38 37.67
C TYR A 519 14.94 198.19 38.63
N GLN A 520 14.60 198.46 39.89
CA GLN A 520 14.31 197.42 40.90
C GLN A 520 13.02 196.63 40.62
N ILE A 521 12.05 197.22 39.92
CA ILE A 521 10.80 196.53 39.54
C ILE A 521 11.03 195.57 38.37
N TYR A 522 12.03 195.83 37.51
CA TYR A 522 12.25 195.05 36.29
C TYR A 522 12.88 193.67 36.54
N GLN A 523 13.61 193.46 37.64
CA GLN A 523 14.34 192.20 37.86
C GLN A 523 13.54 191.07 38.55
N ASN A 524 12.44 191.36 39.24
CA ASN A 524 11.75 190.33 40.05
C ASN A 524 10.68 189.52 39.31
N ALA A 525 10.58 189.63 37.97
CA ALA A 525 9.61 188.87 37.16
C ALA A 525 10.32 187.98 36.12
N SER A 526 10.81 186.81 36.53
CA SER A 526 11.23 185.76 35.60
C SER A 526 11.04 184.37 36.21
N PHE A 527 9.90 183.75 35.90
CA PHE A 527 9.64 182.32 36.07
C PHE A 527 10.27 181.54 34.89
N PRO A 528 10.81 180.32 35.10
CA PRO A 528 11.06 179.39 34.00
C PRO A 528 10.02 178.26 33.95
N GLN A 529 9.36 178.13 32.80
CA GLN A 529 8.62 176.95 32.36
C GLN A 529 9.59 175.96 31.68
N THR A 530 9.50 174.67 32.01
CA THR A 530 9.88 173.59 31.10
C THR A 530 8.97 172.38 31.30
N LEU A 531 8.14 172.12 30.29
CA LEU A 531 7.48 170.85 29.99
C LEU A 531 8.32 170.13 28.93
N VAL A 532 8.49 168.81 29.08
CA VAL A 532 8.94 167.90 28.01
C VAL A 532 8.14 166.58 28.12
N PRO A 533 7.81 165.92 26.99
CA PRO A 533 6.62 165.09 26.85
C PRO A 533 6.87 163.57 26.85
N VAL A 534 5.74 162.85 26.78
CA VAL A 534 5.48 161.41 26.82
C VAL A 534 5.84 160.70 25.50
N GLY A 535 6.28 159.44 25.63
CA GLY A 535 6.05 158.35 24.67
C GLY A 535 5.40 157.19 25.40
#